data_AF-A0A9P6HP21-F1
#
_entry.id   AF-A0A9P6HP21-F1
#
_cell.length_a   1.000
_cell.length_b   1.000
_cell.length_c   1.000
_cell.angle_alpha   90.00
_cell.angle_beta   90.00
_cell.angle_gamma   90.00
#
_symmetry.space_group_name_H-M   'P 1'
#
loop_
_entity.id
_entity.type
_entity.pdbx_description
1 polymer ?
#
loop_
_entity_poly.entity_id
_entity_poly.type
_entity_poly.pdbx_seq_one_letter_code
_entity_poly.pdbx_strand_id
1 'polypeptide(L)'
;MIIIDEKSQAMRGVPPPYEHLQPPPFPISSRPPPTLDTLSPHLLLQIVHRLFPQTSDADKGKVERQRETLYYLSTSLRLVNRVFYVVTMHVLRSTYLPAYNSLIRRPYSSDPFPQALPNTYEPTASLLTLQHIHRETRVLDLFIALKVRQDLYMDDTEFHLENTESFRDLFDYMQPKSRLEDLILHYGAKEGVVSGSEKVGTPRTAVTPRLSPVPYSALGVNFSIRKVGLVLTTRTAKRTILEENRTREEKLESTAKLLVLGLRDMLQKGNFRFG
;
A
#
# COMPACT_ATOMS: atom_id res chain seq x y z
N MET A 1 14.69 -40.42 69.65
CA MET A 1 15.94 -40.42 70.44
C MET A 1 16.84 -39.36 69.85
N ILE A 2 17.10 -38.32 70.63
CA ILE A 2 17.84 -37.11 70.30
C ILE A 2 19.31 -37.38 70.65
N ILE A 3 20.24 -37.11 69.73
CA ILE A 3 21.61 -36.74 70.06
C ILE A 3 22.02 -35.63 69.10
N ILE A 4 22.03 -34.40 69.64
CA ILE A 4 22.70 -33.23 69.08
C ILE A 4 24.14 -33.34 69.58
N ASP A 5 25.12 -33.33 68.68
CA ASP A 5 26.51 -33.11 69.05
C ASP A 5 26.89 -31.66 68.74
N GLU A 6 27.22 -30.97 69.81
CA GLU A 6 27.52 -29.55 69.91
C GLU A 6 29.02 -29.45 70.22
N LYS A 7 29.83 -29.12 69.22
CA LYS A 7 31.22 -28.71 69.45
C LYS A 7 31.65 -27.59 68.51
N SER A 8 31.25 -26.39 68.93
CA SER A 8 32.08 -25.19 69.08
C SER A 8 33.25 -24.95 68.10
N GLN A 9 33.09 -23.85 67.36
CA GLN A 9 34.04 -22.72 67.30
C GLN A 9 35.45 -22.97 66.73
N ALA A 10 35.69 -22.47 65.51
CA ALA A 10 36.64 -21.38 65.26
C ALA A 10 36.54 -20.91 63.80
N MET A 11 36.73 -19.61 63.60
CA MET A 11 36.68 -18.86 62.33
C MET A 11 35.29 -18.42 61.86
N ARG A 12 34.62 -17.60 62.67
CA ARG A 12 33.88 -16.47 62.09
C ARG A 12 34.90 -15.53 61.45
N GLY A 13 35.18 -15.73 60.17
CA GLY A 13 35.77 -14.68 59.35
C GLY A 13 34.81 -13.50 59.39
N VAL A 14 35.28 -12.35 59.87
CA VAL A 14 34.54 -11.09 59.79
C VAL A 14 34.21 -10.88 58.30
N PRO A 15 32.93 -10.70 57.90
CA PRO A 15 32.64 -10.36 56.52
C PRO A 15 33.37 -9.06 56.18
N PRO A 16 34.04 -8.98 55.01
CA PRO A 16 34.77 -7.78 54.63
C PRO A 16 33.84 -6.57 54.72
N PRO A 17 34.33 -5.41 55.19
CA PRO A 17 33.52 -4.21 55.26
C PRO A 17 32.94 -3.96 53.87
N TYR A 18 31.61 -3.85 53.78
CA TYR A 18 30.93 -3.42 52.56
C TYR A 18 31.32 -1.96 52.29
N GLU A 19 32.50 -1.75 51.72
CA GLU A 19 32.83 -0.51 51.05
C GLU A 19 31.76 -0.30 49.98
N HIS A 20 31.27 0.93 49.93
CA HIS A 20 30.19 1.40 49.09
C HIS A 20 30.43 1.06 47.60
N LEU A 21 30.08 -0.16 47.20
CA LEU A 21 29.87 -0.51 45.80
C LEU A 21 28.62 0.25 45.37
N GLN A 22 28.82 1.47 44.86
CA GLN A 22 27.81 2.12 44.04
C GLN A 22 27.33 1.07 43.03
N PRO A 23 26.01 0.82 42.92
CA PRO A 23 25.51 -0.07 41.89
C PRO A 23 26.09 0.41 40.56
N PRO A 24 26.55 -0.50 39.68
CA PRO A 24 27.06 -0.10 38.38
C PRO A 24 26.05 0.84 37.74
N PRO A 25 26.49 1.93 37.08
CA PRO A 25 25.57 2.88 36.48
C PRO A 25 24.78 2.13 35.40
N PHE A 26 23.62 1.60 35.78
CA PHE A 26 22.65 1.12 34.81
C PHE A 26 22.32 2.37 34.00
N PRO A 27 22.56 2.37 32.68
CA PRO A 27 22.09 3.45 31.86
C PRO A 27 20.60 3.54 32.13
N ILE A 28 20.17 4.63 32.77
CA ILE A 28 18.77 5.01 32.90
C ILE A 28 18.38 5.44 31.47
N SER A 29 18.31 4.46 30.58
CA SER A 29 17.77 4.64 29.26
C SER A 29 16.29 4.81 29.52
N SER A 30 15.81 6.05 29.43
CA SER A 30 14.39 6.35 29.32
C SER A 30 13.90 5.78 27.99
N ARG A 31 13.85 4.45 27.88
CA ARG A 31 13.21 3.81 26.75
C ARG A 31 11.74 4.18 26.88
N PRO A 32 11.13 4.75 25.82
CA PRO A 32 9.71 4.97 25.83
C PRO A 32 9.01 3.63 26.13
N PRO A 33 7.90 3.64 26.87
CA PRO A 33 7.17 2.43 27.19
C PRO A 33 6.80 1.71 25.88
N PRO A 34 6.94 0.38 25.82
CA PRO A 34 6.63 -0.37 24.61
C PRO A 34 5.15 -0.16 24.25
N THR A 35 4.90 0.37 23.07
CA THR A 35 3.56 0.47 22.48
C THR A 35 3.42 -0.56 21.36
N LEU A 36 2.18 -0.81 20.91
CA LEU A 36 1.93 -1.72 19.77
C LEU A 36 2.67 -1.28 18.49
N ASP A 37 2.98 0.01 18.35
CA ASP A 37 3.74 0.55 17.22
C ASP A 37 5.24 0.21 17.27
N THR A 38 5.76 -0.18 18.44
CA THR A 38 7.15 -0.62 18.63
C THR A 38 7.37 -2.10 18.31
N LEU A 39 6.29 -2.85 18.08
CA LEU A 39 6.38 -4.27 17.70
C LEU A 39 6.92 -4.43 16.28
N SER A 40 7.65 -5.53 16.06
CA SER A 40 8.15 -5.87 14.74
C SER A 40 6.99 -6.20 13.78
N PRO A 41 7.10 -5.88 12.48
CA PRO A 41 6.05 -6.21 11.50
C PRO A 41 5.71 -7.70 11.42
N HIS A 42 6.69 -8.59 11.67
CA HIS A 42 6.46 -10.04 11.63
C HIS A 42 5.60 -10.52 12.81
N LEU A 43 5.78 -9.96 14.01
CA LEU A 43 4.94 -10.29 15.16
C LEU A 43 3.50 -9.82 14.94
N LEU A 44 3.33 -8.62 14.39
CA LEU A 44 2.00 -8.10 14.05
C LEU A 44 1.31 -8.94 12.99
N LEU A 45 2.04 -9.37 11.95
CA LEU A 45 1.51 -10.28 10.94
C LEU A 45 1.12 -11.63 11.55
N GLN A 46 1.93 -12.16 12.46
CA GLN A 46 1.60 -13.39 13.18
C GLN A 46 0.34 -13.23 14.05
N ILE A 47 0.19 -12.11 14.76
CA ILE A 47 -1.02 -11.80 15.53
C ILE A 47 -2.25 -11.78 14.61
N VAL A 48 -2.17 -11.10 13.46
CA VAL A 48 -3.27 -11.06 12.49
C VAL A 48 -3.60 -12.45 11.94
N HIS A 49 -2.59 -13.27 11.63
CA HIS A 49 -2.81 -14.65 11.18
C HIS A 49 -3.46 -15.54 12.24
N ARG A 50 -3.21 -15.27 13.53
CA ARG A 50 -3.85 -16.01 14.64
C ARG A 50 -5.34 -15.69 14.80
N LEU A 51 -5.85 -14.61 14.18
CA LEU A 51 -7.28 -14.31 14.16
C LEU A 51 -8.07 -15.28 13.27
N PHE A 52 -7.40 -15.92 12.30
CA PHE A 52 -8.05 -16.87 11.40
C PHE A 52 -8.31 -18.22 12.10
N PRO A 53 -9.37 -18.96 11.72
CA PRO A 53 -9.67 -20.27 12.30
C PRO A 53 -8.50 -21.25 12.15
N GLN A 54 -7.95 -21.73 13.28
CA GLN A 54 -6.78 -22.61 13.33
C GLN A 54 -7.13 -24.11 13.40
N THR A 55 -8.40 -24.47 13.58
CA THR A 55 -8.82 -25.87 13.78
C THR A 55 -8.73 -26.67 12.47
N SER A 56 -8.20 -27.91 12.59
CA SER A 56 -7.98 -28.86 11.50
C SER A 56 -9.16 -29.78 11.24
N ASP A 57 -10.10 -29.89 12.17
CA ASP A 57 -11.26 -30.75 12.01
C ASP A 57 -12.29 -30.16 11.07
N ALA A 58 -13.13 -31.02 10.52
CA ALA A 58 -14.20 -30.77 9.55
C ALA A 58 -15.31 -29.84 10.11
N ASP A 59 -14.92 -28.63 10.49
CA ASP A 59 -15.75 -27.60 11.10
C ASP A 59 -16.62 -26.99 10.00
N LYS A 60 -17.90 -27.37 10.01
CA LYS A 60 -18.96 -26.63 9.31
C LYS A 60 -18.85 -25.17 9.77
N GLY A 61 -18.70 -24.23 8.83
CA GLY A 61 -18.57 -22.80 9.11
C GLY A 61 -17.14 -22.25 9.19
N LYS A 62 -16.08 -23.04 8.90
CA LYS A 62 -14.70 -22.50 8.83
C LYS A 62 -14.57 -21.35 7.81
N VAL A 63 -15.20 -21.50 6.66
CA VAL A 63 -15.19 -20.50 5.58
C VAL A 63 -15.94 -19.24 5.99
N GLU A 64 -17.10 -19.39 6.63
CA GLU A 64 -17.91 -18.29 7.17
C GLU A 64 -17.09 -17.49 8.20
N ARG A 65 -16.51 -18.14 9.21
CA ARG A 65 -15.63 -17.47 10.20
C ARG A 65 -14.41 -16.81 9.56
N GLN A 66 -13.85 -17.40 8.51
CA GLN A 66 -12.77 -16.77 7.76
C GLN A 66 -13.24 -15.48 7.07
N ARG A 67 -14.44 -15.47 6.48
CA ARG A 67 -15.04 -14.27 5.86
C ARG A 67 -15.40 -13.21 6.89
N GLU A 68 -15.96 -13.59 8.04
CA GLU A 68 -16.16 -12.70 9.19
C GLU A 68 -14.86 -12.04 9.63
N THR A 69 -13.78 -12.83 9.74
CA THR A 69 -12.45 -12.31 10.09
C THR A 69 -11.97 -11.30 9.05
N LEU A 70 -12.07 -11.62 7.76
CA LEU A 70 -11.71 -10.70 6.67
C LEU A 70 -12.56 -9.41 6.69
N TYR A 71 -13.84 -9.52 7.04
CA TYR A 71 -14.73 -8.37 7.23
C TYR A 71 -14.30 -7.50 8.40
N TYR A 72 -14.01 -8.09 9.55
CA TYR A 72 -13.49 -7.39 10.71
C TYR A 72 -12.16 -6.68 10.42
N LEU A 73 -11.25 -7.33 9.68
CA LEU A 73 -10.01 -6.73 9.20
C LEU A 73 -10.30 -5.48 8.36
N SER A 74 -11.24 -5.58 7.42
CA SER A 74 -11.60 -4.49 6.50
C SER A 74 -12.35 -3.33 7.16
N THR A 75 -13.16 -3.57 8.19
CA THR A 75 -14.01 -2.52 8.78
C THR A 75 -13.48 -1.97 10.10
N SER A 76 -12.71 -2.75 10.84
CA SER A 76 -12.33 -2.43 12.22
C SER A 76 -10.82 -2.39 12.42
N LEU A 77 -10.11 -3.52 12.27
CA LEU A 77 -8.70 -3.60 12.68
C LEU A 77 -7.79 -2.61 11.93
N ARG A 78 -8.06 -2.38 10.64
CA ARG A 78 -7.29 -1.43 9.82
C ARG A 78 -7.38 0.03 10.31
N LEU A 79 -8.36 0.37 11.15
CA LEU A 79 -8.60 1.73 11.64
C LEU A 79 -7.91 2.04 12.98
N VAL A 80 -7.34 1.02 13.64
CA VAL A 80 -6.76 1.16 14.98
C VAL A 80 -5.52 2.06 14.97
N ASN A 81 -4.56 1.78 14.10
CA ASN A 81 -3.39 2.61 13.87
C ASN A 81 -2.79 2.34 12.48
N ARG A 82 -1.77 3.14 12.11
CA ARG A 82 -1.09 3.01 10.81
C ARG A 82 -0.43 1.64 10.61
N VAL A 83 0.12 1.03 11.66
CA VAL A 83 0.84 -0.25 11.53
C VAL A 83 -0.14 -1.39 11.26
N PHE A 84 -1.27 -1.43 11.99
CA PHE A 84 -2.37 -2.34 11.71
C PHE A 84 -2.99 -2.10 10.35
N TYR A 85 -3.12 -0.87 9.89
CA TYR A 85 -3.54 -0.59 8.51
C TYR A 85 -2.62 -1.31 7.50
N VAL A 86 -1.30 -1.17 7.63
CA VAL A 86 -0.34 -1.78 6.69
C VAL A 86 -0.42 -3.30 6.72
N VAL A 87 -0.38 -3.92 7.91
CA VAL A 87 -0.39 -5.39 8.05
C VAL A 87 -1.74 -5.96 7.62
N THR A 88 -2.84 -5.32 8.01
CA THR A 88 -4.19 -5.76 7.65
C THR A 88 -4.43 -5.67 6.16
N MET A 89 -4.06 -4.53 5.54
CA MET A 89 -4.17 -4.37 4.09
C MET A 89 -3.23 -5.34 3.36
N HIS A 90 -2.06 -5.67 3.89
CA HIS A 90 -1.19 -6.69 3.31
C HIS A 90 -1.90 -8.05 3.22
N VAL A 91 -2.49 -8.51 4.33
CA VAL A 91 -3.25 -9.77 4.36
C VAL A 91 -4.43 -9.70 3.38
N LEU A 92 -5.28 -8.68 3.49
CA LEU A 92 -6.46 -8.51 2.62
C LEU A 92 -6.08 -8.49 1.13
N ARG A 93 -5.06 -7.71 0.76
CA ARG A 93 -4.60 -7.62 -0.62
C ARG A 93 -4.05 -8.95 -1.12
N SER A 94 -3.23 -9.64 -0.33
CA SER A 94 -2.69 -10.95 -0.73
C SER A 94 -3.80 -12.00 -0.91
N THR A 95 -4.82 -11.99 -0.05
CA THR A 95 -5.98 -12.89 -0.13
C THR A 95 -6.83 -12.64 -1.36
N TYR A 96 -7.11 -11.38 -1.69
CA TYR A 96 -8.07 -11.02 -2.75
C TYR A 96 -7.42 -10.74 -4.12
N LEU A 97 -6.09 -10.63 -4.21
CA LEU A 97 -5.39 -10.37 -5.47
C LEU A 97 -5.67 -11.42 -6.57
N PRO A 98 -5.71 -12.74 -6.28
CA PRO A 98 -6.07 -13.72 -7.32
C PRO A 98 -7.47 -13.52 -7.88
N ALA A 99 -8.45 -13.26 -7.00
CA ALA A 99 -9.83 -12.98 -7.40
C ALA A 99 -9.93 -11.68 -8.22
N TYR A 100 -9.25 -10.62 -7.78
CA TYR A 100 -9.16 -9.36 -8.52
C TYR A 100 -8.62 -9.57 -9.94
N ASN A 101 -7.49 -10.28 -10.07
CA ASN A 101 -6.85 -10.54 -11.36
C ASN A 101 -7.72 -11.39 -12.31
N SER A 102 -8.56 -12.28 -11.78
CA SER A 102 -9.48 -13.09 -12.58
C SER A 102 -10.59 -12.28 -13.25
N LEU A 103 -10.92 -11.10 -12.70
CA LEU A 103 -11.97 -10.21 -13.20
C LEU A 103 -11.43 -9.14 -14.15
N ILE A 104 -10.10 -9.06 -14.32
CA ILE A 104 -9.47 -8.12 -15.26
C ILE A 104 -9.84 -8.52 -16.69
N ARG A 105 -10.48 -7.60 -17.40
CA ARG A 105 -10.90 -7.81 -18.77
C ARG A 105 -9.70 -7.69 -19.70
N ARG A 106 -9.48 -8.71 -20.53
CA ARG A 106 -8.59 -8.56 -21.69
C ARG A 106 -9.17 -7.48 -22.63
N PRO A 107 -8.33 -6.62 -23.22
CA PRO A 107 -6.86 -6.67 -23.32
C PRO A 107 -6.12 -5.92 -22.20
N TYR A 108 -6.79 -5.53 -21.11
CA TYR A 108 -6.20 -4.68 -20.08
C TYR A 108 -5.21 -5.47 -19.23
N SER A 109 -4.13 -4.79 -18.84
CA SER A 109 -3.17 -5.30 -17.86
C SER A 109 -3.55 -4.86 -16.45
N SER A 110 -2.92 -5.47 -15.46
CA SER A 110 -3.07 -5.18 -14.04
C SER A 110 -1.71 -5.30 -13.38
N ASP A 111 -1.34 -4.32 -12.57
CA ASP A 111 -0.19 -4.41 -11.65
C ASP A 111 -0.44 -3.44 -10.48
N PRO A 112 -1.26 -3.86 -9.49
CA PRO A 112 -1.60 -3.03 -8.34
C PRO A 112 -0.42 -2.88 -7.35
N PHE A 113 0.70 -3.57 -7.55
CA PHE A 113 1.90 -3.48 -6.73
C PHE A 113 3.18 -3.38 -7.59
N PRO A 114 3.36 -2.28 -8.35
CA PRO A 114 4.59 -2.06 -9.10
C PRO A 114 5.79 -2.11 -8.16
N GLN A 115 6.82 -2.87 -8.54
CA GLN A 115 8.09 -2.83 -7.83
C GLN A 115 8.60 -1.38 -7.85
N ALA A 116 8.92 -0.84 -6.66
CA ALA A 116 9.31 0.54 -6.50
C ALA A 116 10.42 0.91 -7.49
N LEU A 117 10.28 2.05 -8.18
CA LEU A 117 11.34 2.55 -9.05
C LEU A 117 12.65 2.66 -8.25
N PRO A 118 13.80 2.18 -8.77
CA PRO A 118 15.04 1.97 -8.02
C PRO A 118 15.76 3.22 -7.48
N ASN A 119 15.10 4.39 -7.41
CA ASN A 119 15.72 5.65 -6.97
C ASN A 119 15.21 6.22 -5.63
N THR A 120 14.40 5.47 -4.87
CA THR A 120 13.98 5.92 -3.52
C THR A 120 14.65 5.08 -2.44
N TYR A 121 15.92 5.37 -2.16
CA TYR A 121 16.66 4.82 -1.02
C TYR A 121 16.17 5.47 0.30
N GLU A 122 14.91 5.22 0.70
CA GLU A 122 14.42 5.52 2.05
C GLU A 122 13.36 4.47 2.44
N PRO A 123 13.67 3.51 3.32
CA PRO A 123 12.85 2.32 3.53
C PRO A 123 11.59 2.54 4.40
N THR A 124 11.46 3.66 5.12
CA THR A 124 10.45 3.78 6.19
C THR A 124 9.31 4.77 5.90
N ALA A 125 9.53 5.80 5.07
CA ALA A 125 8.50 6.79 4.72
C ALA A 125 7.62 6.41 3.51
N SER A 126 7.95 5.32 2.81
CA SER A 126 7.60 5.17 1.39
C SER A 126 6.32 4.38 1.10
N LEU A 127 5.81 3.53 2.00
CA LEU A 127 4.67 2.64 1.69
C LEU A 127 3.31 3.34 1.54
N LEU A 128 2.99 4.31 2.40
CA LEU A 128 1.75 5.12 2.25
C LEU A 128 1.87 6.06 1.05
N THR A 129 3.04 6.66 0.86
CA THR A 129 3.33 7.53 -0.29
C THR A 129 3.24 6.74 -1.60
N LEU A 130 3.69 5.47 -1.62
CA LEU A 130 3.52 4.52 -2.73
C LEU A 130 2.05 4.19 -2.99
N GLN A 131 1.22 3.97 -1.96
CA GLN A 131 -0.22 3.78 -2.13
C GLN A 131 -0.93 5.05 -2.65
N HIS A 132 -0.42 6.24 -2.29
CA HIS A 132 -0.93 7.48 -2.84
C HIS A 132 -0.55 7.69 -4.30
N ILE A 133 0.59 7.13 -4.74
CA ILE A 133 1.11 7.22 -6.09
C ILE A 133 0.44 6.19 -7.00
N HIS A 134 0.17 4.96 -6.55
CA HIS A 134 -0.40 3.91 -7.39
C HIS A 134 -1.92 3.89 -7.31
N ARG A 135 -2.56 4.38 -8.36
CA ARG A 135 -4.01 4.58 -8.39
C ARG A 135 -4.74 3.24 -8.52
N GLU A 136 -4.17 2.27 -9.22
CA GLU A 136 -4.76 0.92 -9.35
C GLU A 136 -4.84 0.21 -7.98
N THR A 137 -3.86 0.42 -7.09
CA THR A 137 -3.91 -0.12 -5.72
C THR A 137 -5.19 0.32 -4.99
N ARG A 138 -5.66 1.56 -5.21
CA ARG A 138 -6.91 2.04 -4.61
C ARG A 138 -8.13 1.33 -5.19
N VAL A 139 -8.10 0.95 -6.46
CA VAL A 139 -9.17 0.16 -7.09
C VAL A 139 -9.23 -1.23 -6.47
N LEU A 140 -8.08 -1.86 -6.23
CA LEU A 140 -8.01 -3.12 -5.49
C LEU A 140 -8.58 -2.97 -4.07
N ASP A 141 -8.27 -1.88 -3.36
CA ASP A 141 -8.80 -1.64 -2.01
C ASP A 141 -10.33 -1.46 -2.00
N LEU A 142 -10.88 -0.80 -3.03
CA LEU A 142 -12.34 -0.68 -3.23
C LEU A 142 -12.97 -2.05 -3.54
N PHE A 143 -12.33 -2.84 -4.41
CA PHE A 143 -12.74 -4.20 -4.70
C PHE A 143 -12.80 -5.06 -3.43
N ILE A 144 -11.76 -5.01 -2.59
CA ILE A 144 -11.71 -5.72 -1.30
C ILE A 144 -12.89 -5.29 -0.41
N ALA A 145 -13.12 -3.98 -0.28
CA ALA A 145 -14.19 -3.46 0.57
C ALA A 145 -15.59 -3.91 0.13
N LEU A 146 -15.82 -4.03 -1.19
CA LEU A 146 -17.07 -4.56 -1.74
C LEU A 146 -17.15 -6.08 -1.59
N LYS A 147 -16.09 -6.79 -1.98
CA LYS A 147 -16.07 -8.25 -2.03
C LYS A 147 -16.22 -8.88 -0.65
N VAL A 148 -15.48 -8.38 0.34
CA VAL A 148 -15.56 -8.87 1.72
C VAL A 148 -16.96 -8.69 2.31
N ARG A 149 -17.64 -7.58 1.98
CA ARG A 149 -19.01 -7.32 2.41
C ARG A 149 -20.01 -8.26 1.73
N GLN A 150 -19.86 -8.46 0.42
CA GLN A 150 -20.69 -9.40 -0.32
C GLN A 150 -20.52 -10.83 0.19
N ASP A 151 -19.27 -11.26 0.43
CA ASP A 151 -18.97 -12.61 0.93
C ASP A 151 -19.64 -12.85 2.29
N LEU A 152 -19.66 -11.86 3.18
CA LEU A 152 -20.35 -11.94 4.46
C LEU A 152 -21.88 -12.03 4.30
N TYR A 153 -22.48 -11.17 3.47
CA TYR A 153 -23.94 -11.18 3.27
C TYR A 153 -24.47 -12.42 2.58
N MET A 154 -23.66 -13.06 1.73
CA MET A 154 -23.99 -14.35 1.14
C MET A 154 -24.10 -15.46 2.20
N ASP A 155 -23.39 -15.32 3.33
CA ASP A 155 -23.47 -16.28 4.44
C ASP A 155 -24.64 -15.94 5.39
N ASP A 156 -24.89 -14.64 5.65
CA ASP A 156 -25.93 -14.19 6.59
C ASP A 156 -27.36 -14.22 6.02
N THR A 157 -27.52 -14.08 4.69
CA THR A 157 -28.85 -13.87 4.08
C THR A 157 -29.07 -14.73 2.84
N GLU A 158 -29.96 -15.72 2.95
CA GLU A 158 -30.36 -16.61 1.84
C GLU A 158 -31.01 -15.85 0.64
N PHE A 159 -31.50 -14.63 0.87
CA PHE A 159 -32.12 -13.77 -0.13
C PHE A 159 -31.19 -12.68 -0.68
N HIS A 160 -29.89 -12.72 -0.41
CA HIS A 160 -28.96 -11.74 -0.96
C HIS A 160 -28.84 -11.90 -2.49
N LEU A 161 -29.38 -10.93 -3.22
CA LEU A 161 -29.15 -10.84 -4.67
C LEU A 161 -27.80 -10.17 -4.91
N GLU A 162 -26.89 -10.89 -5.57
CA GLU A 162 -25.57 -10.37 -5.91
C GLU A 162 -25.67 -9.09 -6.74
N ASN A 163 -25.13 -7.97 -6.20
CA ASN A 163 -25.01 -6.73 -6.96
C ASN A 163 -23.80 -6.81 -7.91
N THR A 164 -24.00 -7.53 -9.01
CA THR A 164 -23.00 -7.73 -10.07
C THR A 164 -22.60 -6.42 -10.77
N GLU A 165 -23.45 -5.40 -10.74
CA GLU A 165 -23.18 -4.10 -11.37
C GLU A 165 -22.05 -3.33 -10.67
N SER A 166 -21.90 -3.48 -9.35
CA SER A 166 -20.85 -2.78 -8.60
C SER A 166 -19.43 -3.19 -9.03
N PHE A 167 -19.24 -4.46 -9.42
CA PHE A 167 -17.96 -4.91 -9.96
C PHE A 167 -17.76 -4.46 -11.41
N ARG A 168 -18.84 -4.29 -12.16
CA ARG A 168 -18.79 -3.83 -13.54
C ARG A 168 -18.13 -2.46 -13.64
N ASP A 169 -18.52 -1.50 -12.79
CA ASP A 169 -17.90 -0.17 -12.81
C ASP A 169 -16.41 -0.20 -12.44
N LEU A 170 -16.04 -1.09 -11.51
CA LEU A 170 -14.64 -1.29 -11.13
C LEU A 170 -13.80 -1.78 -12.31
N PHE A 171 -14.25 -2.78 -13.05
CA PHE A 171 -13.43 -3.42 -14.09
C PHE A 171 -13.63 -2.85 -15.50
N ASP A 172 -14.74 -2.15 -15.76
CA ASP A 172 -15.03 -1.55 -17.07
C ASP A 172 -14.42 -0.17 -17.18
N TYR A 173 -14.31 0.54 -16.04
CA TYR A 173 -13.88 1.93 -16.00
C TYR A 173 -12.76 2.19 -15.00
N MET A 174 -12.95 1.90 -13.70
CA MET A 174 -12.01 2.37 -12.68
C MET A 174 -10.61 1.73 -12.79
N GLN A 175 -10.56 0.42 -12.98
CA GLN A 175 -9.33 -0.35 -13.13
C GLN A 175 -8.54 0.08 -14.36
N PRO A 176 -9.08 0.03 -15.59
CA PRO A 176 -8.28 0.37 -16.77
C PRO A 176 -7.85 1.84 -16.79
N LYS A 177 -8.69 2.74 -16.28
CA LYS A 177 -8.32 4.15 -16.09
C LYS A 177 -7.14 4.29 -15.14
N SER A 178 -7.24 3.70 -13.94
CA SER A 178 -6.19 3.83 -12.92
C SER A 178 -4.90 3.15 -13.35
N ARG A 179 -4.99 1.98 -14.00
CA ARG A 179 -3.84 1.30 -14.61
C ARG A 179 -3.16 2.17 -15.65
N LEU A 180 -3.92 2.81 -16.53
CA LEU A 180 -3.38 3.71 -17.54
C LEU A 180 -2.66 4.91 -16.90
N GLU A 181 -3.22 5.48 -15.82
CA GLU A 181 -2.57 6.55 -15.06
C GLU A 181 -1.24 6.08 -14.45
N ASP A 182 -1.17 4.87 -13.90
CA ASP A 182 0.06 4.30 -13.35
C ASP A 182 1.10 4.02 -14.47
N LEU A 183 0.66 3.57 -15.65
CA LEU A 183 1.52 3.40 -16.81
C LEU A 183 2.09 4.73 -17.34
N ILE A 184 1.30 5.81 -17.31
CA ILE A 184 1.76 7.17 -17.67
C ILE A 184 2.84 7.63 -16.70
N LEU A 185 2.71 7.35 -15.40
CA LEU A 185 3.77 7.63 -14.44
C LEU A 185 5.04 6.84 -14.79
N HIS A 186 4.91 5.53 -15.04
CA HIS A 186 6.05 4.66 -15.32
C HIS A 186 6.81 5.10 -16.58
N TYR A 187 6.11 5.24 -17.71
CA TYR A 187 6.73 5.66 -18.97
C TYR A 187 7.15 7.13 -18.96
N GLY A 188 6.35 8.01 -18.35
CA GLY A 188 6.65 9.44 -18.25
C GLY A 188 7.85 9.75 -17.36
N ALA A 189 8.03 9.01 -16.27
CA ALA A 189 9.23 9.10 -15.42
C ALA A 189 10.48 8.63 -16.17
N LYS A 190 10.37 7.56 -16.97
CA LYS A 190 11.46 7.06 -17.82
C LYS A 190 11.90 8.08 -18.87
N GLU A 191 10.94 8.78 -19.47
CA GLU A 191 11.19 9.85 -20.46
C GLU A 191 11.54 11.22 -19.81
N GLY A 192 11.51 11.31 -18.48
CA GLY A 192 11.80 12.55 -17.75
C GLY A 192 10.75 13.65 -17.88
N VAL A 193 9.53 13.32 -18.31
CA VAL A 193 8.42 14.28 -18.53
C VAL A 193 7.41 14.30 -17.38
N VAL A 194 7.44 13.29 -16.49
CA VAL A 194 6.59 13.22 -15.28
C VAL A 194 7.45 13.06 -14.03
N SER A 195 7.12 13.78 -12.96
CA SER A 195 7.76 13.64 -11.64
C SER A 195 6.82 13.00 -10.61
N GLY A 196 7.29 11.98 -9.90
CA GLY A 196 6.49 11.25 -8.89
C GLY A 196 6.43 11.92 -7.50
N SER A 197 7.15 13.03 -7.30
CA SER A 197 7.20 13.75 -6.02
C SER A 197 7.36 15.25 -6.25
N GLU A 198 6.61 16.06 -5.51
CA GLU A 198 6.71 17.53 -5.48
C GLU A 198 7.98 18.03 -4.75
N LYS A 199 9.10 17.30 -4.83
CA LYS A 199 10.36 17.79 -4.29
C LYS A 199 10.91 18.90 -5.18
N VAL A 200 10.56 20.12 -4.83
CA VAL A 200 11.29 21.34 -5.17
C VAL A 200 12.73 21.17 -4.70
N GLY A 201 13.67 21.22 -5.64
CA GLY A 201 15.07 21.57 -5.36
C GLY A 201 15.98 20.44 -4.88
N THR A 202 16.56 19.69 -5.81
CA THR A 202 18.01 19.42 -5.76
C THR A 202 18.56 19.54 -7.18
N PRO A 203 19.55 20.41 -7.43
CA PRO A 203 20.11 20.60 -8.76
C PRO A 203 20.89 19.34 -9.16
N ARG A 204 20.29 18.50 -10.01
CA ARG A 204 21.03 17.47 -10.74
C ARG A 204 21.84 18.14 -11.85
N THR A 205 23.15 18.01 -11.75
CA THR A 205 24.15 18.35 -12.77
C THR A 205 23.97 17.41 -13.98
N ALA A 206 23.26 17.85 -15.04
CA ALA A 206 23.36 17.27 -16.39
C ALA A 206 22.68 18.14 -17.49
N VAL A 207 23.48 19.01 -18.12
CA VAL A 207 23.77 19.23 -19.57
C VAL A 207 22.70 19.10 -20.70
N THR A 208 21.42 18.76 -20.52
CA THR A 208 20.45 18.75 -21.65
C THR A 208 19.35 19.82 -21.52
N PRO A 209 18.77 20.33 -22.64
CA PRO A 209 17.75 21.38 -22.62
C PRO A 209 16.56 20.90 -21.80
N ARG A 210 16.37 21.55 -20.65
CA ARG A 210 15.62 21.00 -19.52
C ARG A 210 14.12 21.10 -19.78
N LEU A 211 13.50 20.01 -20.22
CA LEU A 211 12.05 19.84 -20.10
C LEU A 211 11.70 19.96 -18.63
N SER A 212 10.74 20.83 -18.30
CA SER A 212 10.20 20.91 -16.94
C SER A 212 9.20 19.77 -16.77
N PRO A 213 9.50 18.73 -15.98
CA PRO A 213 8.59 17.62 -15.80
C PRO A 213 7.30 18.06 -15.11
N VAL A 214 6.19 17.43 -15.49
CA VAL A 214 4.88 17.68 -14.89
C VAL A 214 4.71 16.82 -13.65
N PRO A 215 4.28 17.38 -12.50
CA PRO A 215 3.96 16.57 -11.31
C PRO A 215 2.86 15.56 -11.59
N TYR A 216 3.07 14.31 -11.19
CA TYR A 216 2.08 13.24 -11.36
C TYR A 216 0.77 13.52 -10.63
N SER A 217 0.84 14.20 -9.48
CA SER A 217 -0.33 14.67 -8.71
C SER A 217 -1.25 15.58 -9.53
N ALA A 218 -0.69 16.33 -10.48
CA ALA A 218 -1.43 17.24 -11.35
C ALA A 218 -2.04 16.53 -12.58
N LEU A 219 -1.59 15.32 -12.91
CA LEU A 219 -2.06 14.58 -14.08
C LEU A 219 -3.26 13.68 -13.75
N GLY A 220 -4.11 13.45 -14.72
CA GLY A 220 -5.16 12.44 -14.66
C GLY A 220 -5.60 12.04 -16.05
N VAL A 221 -6.47 11.05 -16.14
CA VAL A 221 -6.97 10.55 -17.41
C VAL A 221 -8.49 10.67 -17.46
N ASN A 222 -8.99 11.17 -18.59
CA ASN A 222 -10.36 10.93 -18.99
C ASN A 222 -10.40 9.68 -19.87
N PHE A 223 -11.02 8.60 -19.37
CA PHE A 223 -11.00 7.30 -20.02
C PHE A 223 -12.36 7.00 -20.65
N SER A 224 -12.37 6.60 -21.92
CA SER A 224 -13.56 6.08 -22.58
C SER A 224 -13.19 4.96 -23.55
N ILE A 225 -14.19 4.26 -24.06
CA ILE A 225 -13.98 3.15 -25.01
C ILE A 225 -13.34 3.64 -26.32
N ARG A 226 -13.72 4.85 -26.78
CA ARG A 226 -13.31 5.36 -28.11
C ARG A 226 -12.17 6.37 -28.06
N LYS A 227 -11.94 6.96 -26.89
CA LYS A 227 -11.05 8.11 -26.70
C LYS A 227 -10.45 8.12 -25.31
N VAL A 228 -9.22 8.59 -25.21
CA VAL A 228 -8.52 8.78 -23.96
C VAL A 228 -7.88 10.16 -23.95
N GLY A 229 -8.17 10.94 -22.91
CA GLY A 229 -7.61 12.27 -22.72
C GLY A 229 -6.65 12.31 -21.54
N LEU A 230 -5.45 12.88 -21.74
CA LEU A 230 -4.59 13.28 -20.64
C LEU A 230 -5.05 14.64 -20.12
N VAL A 231 -5.33 14.72 -18.83
CA VAL A 231 -5.87 15.90 -18.17
C VAL A 231 -4.83 16.46 -17.22
N LEU A 232 -4.62 17.78 -17.29
CA LEU A 232 -3.83 18.51 -16.32
C LEU A 232 -4.74 19.32 -15.41
N THR A 233 -4.52 19.18 -14.11
CA THR A 233 -5.17 19.96 -13.06
C THR A 233 -4.15 20.94 -12.49
N THR A 234 -4.39 22.23 -12.69
CA THR A 234 -3.68 23.32 -12.02
C THR A 234 -4.50 23.79 -10.81
N ARG A 235 -3.98 24.74 -10.03
CA ARG A 235 -4.72 25.33 -8.90
C ARG A 235 -6.01 26.03 -9.33
N THR A 236 -6.10 26.44 -10.60
CA THR A 236 -7.17 27.30 -11.12
C THR A 236 -8.05 26.60 -12.15
N ALA A 237 -7.57 25.56 -12.83
CA ALA A 237 -8.29 24.94 -13.92
C ALA A 237 -7.94 23.46 -14.11
N LYS A 238 -8.89 22.72 -14.68
CA LYS A 238 -8.70 21.35 -15.15
C LYS A 238 -8.92 21.35 -16.66
N ARG A 239 -7.93 20.94 -17.44
CA ARG A 239 -8.02 20.90 -18.91
C ARG A 239 -7.43 19.64 -19.50
N THR A 240 -8.05 19.13 -20.56
CA THR A 240 -7.47 18.08 -21.40
C THR A 240 -6.35 18.69 -22.23
N ILE A 241 -5.14 18.12 -22.14
CA ILE A 241 -3.93 18.61 -22.82
C ILE A 241 -3.56 17.76 -24.04
N LEU A 242 -3.96 16.49 -24.03
CA LEU A 242 -3.78 15.56 -25.14
C LEU A 242 -5.00 14.67 -25.22
N GLU A 243 -5.38 14.28 -26.42
CA GLU A 243 -6.47 13.35 -26.66
C GLU A 243 -6.05 12.39 -27.76
N GLU A 244 -6.19 11.09 -27.48
CA GLU A 244 -5.90 10.02 -28.43
C GLU A 244 -7.16 9.20 -28.67
N ASN A 245 -7.36 8.79 -29.92
CA ASN A 245 -8.41 7.84 -30.26
C ASN A 245 -7.99 6.44 -29.81
N ARG A 246 -8.97 5.65 -29.41
CA ARG A 246 -8.77 4.31 -28.89
C ARG A 246 -9.76 3.33 -29.49
N THR A 247 -9.34 2.10 -29.69
CA THR A 247 -10.23 0.97 -29.96
C THR A 247 -10.35 0.08 -28.73
N ARG A 248 -11.42 -0.72 -28.67
CA ARG A 248 -11.70 -1.57 -27.50
C ARG A 248 -10.63 -2.64 -27.29
N GLU A 249 -9.99 -3.08 -28.37
CA GLU A 249 -8.98 -4.13 -28.42
C GLU A 249 -7.56 -3.59 -28.15
N GLU A 250 -7.41 -2.28 -27.97
CA GLU A 250 -6.12 -1.65 -27.74
C GLU A 250 -5.61 -1.88 -26.31
N LYS A 251 -4.35 -2.30 -26.21
CA LYS A 251 -3.61 -2.44 -24.94
C LYS A 251 -3.37 -1.08 -24.29
N LEU A 252 -3.51 -1.02 -22.97
CA LEU A 252 -3.32 0.22 -22.20
C LEU A 252 -1.88 0.75 -22.32
N GLU A 253 -0.89 -0.12 -22.46
CA GLU A 253 0.52 0.25 -22.61
C GLU A 253 0.80 1.02 -23.90
N SER A 254 0.11 0.68 -24.99
CA SER A 254 0.25 1.38 -26.27
C SER A 254 -0.28 2.80 -26.15
N THR A 255 -1.49 2.94 -25.62
CA THR A 255 -2.12 4.25 -25.37
C THR A 255 -1.29 5.10 -24.40
N ALA A 256 -0.76 4.50 -23.32
CA ALA A 256 0.10 5.21 -22.37
C ALA A 256 1.36 5.80 -23.03
N LYS A 257 2.02 5.02 -23.89
CA LYS A 257 3.21 5.47 -24.62
C LYS A 257 2.89 6.62 -25.57
N LEU A 258 1.78 6.54 -26.30
CA LEU A 258 1.34 7.63 -27.19
C LEU A 258 1.10 8.93 -26.41
N LEU A 259 0.40 8.87 -25.29
CA LEU A 259 0.17 10.05 -24.44
C LEU A 259 1.46 10.63 -23.87
N VAL A 260 2.42 9.79 -23.46
CA VAL A 260 3.73 10.25 -22.95
C VAL A 260 4.57 10.89 -24.05
N LEU A 261 4.54 10.34 -25.27
CA LEU A 261 5.21 10.94 -26.43
C LEU A 261 4.58 12.30 -26.79
N GLY A 262 3.25 12.39 -26.84
CA GLY A 262 2.56 13.66 -27.05
C GLY A 262 2.88 14.69 -25.96
N LEU A 263 3.01 14.25 -24.70
CA LEU A 263 3.38 15.12 -23.58
C LEU A 263 4.80 15.66 -23.74
N ARG A 264 5.74 14.80 -24.14
CA ARG A 264 7.12 15.19 -24.44
C ARG A 264 7.18 16.24 -25.55
N ASP A 265 6.50 16.00 -26.66
CA ASP A 265 6.48 16.92 -27.80
C ASP A 265 5.88 18.28 -27.41
N MET A 266 4.81 18.28 -26.61
CA MET A 266 4.19 19.49 -26.11
C MET A 266 5.13 20.31 -25.21
N LEU A 267 5.88 19.63 -24.32
CA LEU A 267 6.86 20.28 -23.45
C LEU A 267 8.06 20.81 -24.25
N GLN A 268 8.51 20.11 -25.29
CA GLN A 268 9.63 20.53 -26.16
C GLN A 268 9.28 21.77 -26.98
N LYS A 269 8.04 21.86 -27.48
CA LYS A 269 7.57 23.00 -28.28
C LYS A 269 7.40 24.29 -27.45
N GLY A 270 7.59 24.24 -26.13
CA GLY A 270 7.44 25.41 -25.26
C GLY A 270 6.00 25.94 -25.15
N ASN A 271 5.01 25.15 -25.60
CA ASN A 271 3.59 25.50 -25.55
C ASN A 271 3.00 25.48 -24.12
N PHE A 272 3.85 25.43 -23.09
CA PHE A 272 3.44 25.21 -21.72
C PHE A 272 4.21 26.12 -20.75
N ARG A 273 3.50 27.08 -20.16
CA ARG A 273 3.93 27.83 -18.97
C ARG A 273 3.06 27.39 -17.80
N PHE A 274 3.68 26.97 -16.69
CA PHE A 274 2.98 26.82 -15.41
C PHE A 274 2.62 28.23 -14.93
N GLY A 275 1.33 28.56 -14.98
CA GLY A 275 0.77 29.78 -14.38
C GLY A 275 0.34 29.53 -12.95
#